data_AF-A0A967CKB9-F1
#
_entry.id   AF-A0A967CKB9-F1
#
_cell.length_a   1.000
_cell.length_b   1.000
_cell.length_c   1.000
_cell.angle_alpha   90.00
_cell.angle_beta   90.00
_cell.angle_gamma   90.00
#
_symmetry.space_group_name_H-M   'P 1'
#
loop_
_entity.id
_entity.type
_entity.pdbx_description
1 polymer ?
#
loop_
_entity_poly.entity_id
_entity_poly.type
_entity_poly.pdbx_seq_one_letter_code
_entity_poly.pdbx_strand_id
1 'polypeptide(L)' 'LNDVSNALETELGESQSTKLIWKPTTTTELDLEGMQKLMKLIDALEDDDDVQRVTANFEASDEIMDQL' A
#
# COMPACT_ATOMS: atom_id res chain seq x y z
N LEU A 1 3.14 18.07 -7.55
CA LEU A 1 3.56 17.15 -6.46
C LEU A 1 4.76 17.73 -5.73
N ASN A 2 5.79 18.19 -6.46
CA ASN A 2 6.96 18.85 -5.89
C ASN A 2 6.63 20.15 -5.14
N ASP A 3 5.76 21.01 -5.67
CA ASP A 3 5.45 22.29 -5.02
C ASP A 3 4.83 22.14 -3.62
N VAL A 4 3.93 21.15 -3.46
CA VAL A 4 3.29 20.84 -2.17
C VAL A 4 4.28 20.14 -1.23
N SER A 5 5.11 19.22 -1.75
CA SER A 5 6.17 18.57 -0.96
C SER A 5 7.14 19.59 -0.41
N ASN A 6 7.69 20.47 -1.25
CA ASN A 6 8.67 21.49 -0.86
C ASN A 6 8.09 22.48 0.16
N ALA A 7 6.81 22.83 0.02
CA ALA A 7 6.11 23.69 0.98
C ALA A 7 5.97 23.01 2.36
N LEU A 8 5.63 21.71 2.39
CA LEU A 8 5.53 20.95 3.64
C LEU A 8 6.91 20.73 4.29
N GLU A 9 7.96 20.55 3.50
CA GLU A 9 9.32 20.35 4.03
C GLU A 9 9.87 21.55 4.80
N THR A 10 9.45 22.76 4.42
CA THR A 10 9.87 23.99 5.09
C THR A 10 9.31 24.07 6.53
N GLU A 11 8.11 23.52 6.76
CA GLU A 11 7.41 23.58 8.05
C GLU A 11 7.61 22.32 8.90
N LEU A 12 7.70 21.14 8.26
CA LEU A 12 7.69 19.84 8.93
C LEU A 12 9.01 19.06 8.82
N GLY A 13 9.98 19.58 8.05
CA GLY A 13 11.23 18.88 7.73
C GLY A 13 11.09 17.94 6.52
N GLU A 14 12.21 17.33 6.10
CA GLU A 14 12.27 16.50 4.89
C GLU A 14 11.22 15.38 4.87
N SER A 15 10.55 15.21 3.72
CA SER A 15 9.57 14.15 3.53
C SER A 15 10.27 12.79 3.52
N GLN A 16 9.75 11.83 4.30
CA GLN A 16 10.26 10.46 4.27
C GLN A 16 10.04 9.78 2.92
N SER A 17 8.93 10.09 2.24
CA SER A 17 8.69 9.62 0.86
C SER A 17 7.63 10.45 0.15
N THR A 18 7.86 10.68 -1.14
CA THR A 18 6.96 11.46 -2.00
C THR A 18 6.81 10.71 -3.32
N LYS A 19 5.65 10.07 -3.55
CA LYS A 19 5.42 9.18 -4.70
C LYS A 19 4.02 9.38 -5.30
N LEU A 20 3.92 9.20 -6.62
CA LEU A 20 2.63 9.06 -7.29
C LEU A 20 2.14 7.62 -7.14
N ILE A 21 0.99 7.45 -6.48
CA ILE A 21 0.36 6.15 -6.28
C ILE A 21 -1.08 6.16 -6.77
N TRP A 22 -1.55 5.00 -7.22
CA TRP A 22 -2.97 4.74 -7.40
C TRP A 22 -3.56 4.48 -6.01
N LYS A 23 -4.41 5.39 -5.52
CA LYS A 23 -5.09 5.25 -4.23
C LYS A 23 -6.55 4.82 -4.45
N PRO A 24 -6.97 3.66 -3.93
CA PRO A 24 -8.37 3.25 -3.98
C PRO A 24 -9.28 4.25 -3.25
N THR A 25 -10.48 4.48 -3.78
CA THR A 25 -11.50 5.34 -3.14
C THR A 25 -12.38 4.59 -2.14
N THR A 26 -12.43 3.26 -2.23
CA THR A 26 -13.18 2.37 -1.33
C THR A 26 -12.30 1.22 -0.90
N THR A 27 -12.44 0.81 0.36
CA THR A 27 -11.74 -0.33 0.93
C THR A 27 -12.67 -1.55 1.05
N THR A 28 -12.08 -2.72 1.25
CA THR A 28 -12.82 -3.97 1.49
C THR A 28 -12.15 -4.70 2.62
N GLU A 29 -12.89 -4.88 3.71
CA GLU A 29 -12.41 -5.61 4.89
C GLU A 29 -12.26 -7.10 4.57
N LEU A 30 -11.11 -7.67 4.96
CA LEU A 30 -10.81 -9.09 4.80
C LEU A 30 -10.54 -9.73 6.15
N ASP A 31 -10.95 -10.99 6.27
CA ASP A 31 -10.55 -11.86 7.36
C ASP A 31 -9.14 -12.43 7.14
N LEU A 32 -8.60 -13.14 8.14
CA LEU A 32 -7.26 -13.72 8.07
C LEU A 32 -7.10 -14.68 6.88
N GLU A 33 -8.11 -15.50 6.59
CA GLU A 33 -8.04 -16.46 5.48
C GLU A 33 -8.00 -15.73 4.12
N GLY A 34 -8.86 -14.73 3.93
CA GLY A 34 -8.87 -13.88 2.75
C GLY A 34 -7.55 -13.14 2.58
N MET A 35 -6.99 -12.62 3.67
CA MET A 35 -5.73 -11.88 3.66
C MET A 35 -4.54 -12.77 3.31
N GLN A 36 -4.46 -13.99 3.87
CA GLN A 36 -3.41 -14.96 3.54
C GLN A 36 -3.45 -15.37 2.06
N LYS A 37 -4.66 -15.56 1.50
CA LYS A 37 -4.80 -15.87 0.07
C LYS A 37 -4.41 -14.68 -0.80
N LEU A 38 -4.79 -13.48 -0.39
CA LEU A 38 -4.46 -12.25 -1.11
C LEU A 38 -2.94 -11.99 -1.09
N MET A 39 -2.27 -12.14 0.05
CA MET A 39 -0.81 -11.97 0.12
C MET A 39 -0.10 -12.94 -0.82
N LYS A 40 -0.48 -14.23 -0.83
CA LYS A 40 0.10 -15.21 -1.78
C LYS A 40 -0.11 -14.82 -3.24
N LEU A 41 -1.25 -14.21 -3.57
CA LEU A 41 -1.50 -13.72 -4.92
C LEU A 41 -0.63 -12.49 -5.23
N ILE A 42 -0.49 -11.56 -4.28
CA ILE A 42 0.38 -10.40 -4.43
C ILE A 42 1.82 -10.86 -4.65
N ASP A 43 2.33 -11.75 -3.80
CA ASP A 43 3.69 -12.31 -3.93
C ASP A 43 3.91 -12.93 -5.31
N ALA A 44 2.98 -13.77 -5.76
CA ALA A 44 3.06 -14.40 -7.08
C ALA A 44 3.03 -13.41 -8.25
N LEU A 45 2.37 -12.26 -8.09
CA LEU A 45 2.37 -11.19 -9.08
C LEU A 45 3.66 -10.35 -9.00
N GLU A 46 4.23 -10.14 -7.83
CA GLU A 46 5.47 -9.38 -7.65
C GLU A 46 6.72 -10.16 -8.10
N ASP A 47 6.65 -11.50 -8.13
CA ASP A 47 7.70 -12.37 -8.67
C ASP A 47 7.83 -12.30 -10.21
N ASP A 48 6.85 -11.73 -10.91
CA ASP A 48 6.85 -11.58 -12.36
C ASP A 48 7.61 -10.30 -12.78
N ASP A 49 8.64 -10.44 -13.62
CA ASP A 49 9.49 -9.33 -14.05
C ASP A 49 8.79 -8.31 -14.95
N ASP A 50 7.65 -8.70 -15.55
CA ASP A 50 6.80 -7.78 -16.33
C ASP A 50 5.86 -6.95 -15.42
N VAL A 51 5.68 -7.33 -14.15
CA VAL A 51 4.81 -6.63 -13.21
C VAL A 51 5.55 -5.47 -12.54
N GLN A 52 5.15 -4.25 -12.88
CA GLN A 52 5.78 -3.04 -12.35
C GLN A 52 5.27 -2.61 -10.97
N ARG A 53 3.98 -2.88 -10.66
CA ARG A 53 3.38 -2.51 -9.37
C ARG A 53 2.04 -3.22 -9.15
N VAL A 54 1.87 -3.81 -7.97
CA VAL A 54 0.58 -4.30 -7.48
C VAL A 54 -0.07 -3.24 -6.59
N THR A 55 -1.39 -3.08 -6.66
CA THR A 55 -2.16 -2.20 -5.77
C THR A 55 -3.46 -2.90 -5.44
N ALA A 56 -3.78 -2.97 -4.15
CA ALA A 56 -5.01 -3.58 -3.67
C ALA A 56 -5.76 -2.63 -2.74
N ASN A 57 -7.05 -2.87 -2.54
CA ASN A 57 -7.93 -2.06 -1.71
C ASN A 57 -8.40 -2.81 -0.45
N PHE A 58 -7.63 -3.80 0.01
CA PHE A 58 -7.98 -4.53 1.22
C PHE A 58 -7.78 -3.65 2.46
N GLU A 59 -8.50 -4.00 3.50
CA GLU A 59 -8.36 -3.47 4.85
C GLU A 59 -8.40 -4.66 5.80
N ALA A 60 -7.52 -4.68 6.79
CA ALA A 60 -7.44 -5.72 7.81
C ALA A 60 -7.25 -5.05 9.17
N SER A 61 -7.82 -5.64 10.22
CA SER A 61 -7.59 -5.16 11.57
C SER A 61 -6.15 -5.40 12.01
N ASP A 62 -5.67 -4.61 12.99
CA ASP A 62 -4.33 -4.77 13.56
C ASP A 62 -4.10 -6.21 14.06
N GLU A 63 -5.13 -6.83 14.67
CA GLU A 63 -5.08 -8.22 15.14
C GLU A 63 -4.84 -9.23 14.01
N ILE A 64 -5.37 -8.99 12.81
CA ILE A 64 -5.16 -9.85 11.64
C ILE A 64 -3.77 -9.59 11.06
N MET A 65 -3.35 -8.32 11.01
CA MET A 65 -2.02 -7.95 10.51
C MET A 65 -0.89 -8.51 11.38
N ASP A 66 -1.08 -8.57 12.70
CA ASP A 66 -0.11 -9.17 13.64
C ASP A 66 0.02 -10.70 13.49
N GLN A 67 -0.91 -11.35 12.79
CA GLN A 67 -0.94 -12.80 12.57
C GLN A 67 -0.39 -13.23 11.21
N LEU A 68 -0.05 -12.28 10.33
CA LEU A 68 0.55 -12.53 9.01
C LEU A 68 2.08 -12.60 9.11
#